data_AF-A0A553GSU4-F1
#
_entry.id   AF-A0A553GSU4-F1
#
_cell.length_a   1.000
_cell.length_b   1.000
_cell.length_c   1.000
_cell.angle_alpha   90.00
_cell.angle_beta   90.00
_cell.angle_gamma   90.00
#
_symmetry.space_group_name_H-M   'P 1'
#
loop_
_entity.id
_entity.type
_entity.pdbx_description
1 polymer ?
#
loop_
_entity_poly.entity_id
_entity_poly.type
_entity_poly.pdbx_seq_one_letter_code
_entity_poly.pdbx_strand_id
1 'polypeptide(L)'
;MTKSEMTTAMFEEIKEMMASLNKKLDTITSGYEKSGLVFQKEAEEQKISITRAEHQVCLLRDSIEDTMSFVKDESSQFIMETNKKVSAWESSIDEVKQSLRKRRVLKIKIFVFQVLFAIAASFCTYLIYENKGLKENGLKYNYLKAINVETPEVSARLDTVFNIQRNEEEIEKIKRIVNDFNN
;
A
#
# COMPACT_ATOMS: atom_id res chain seq x y z
N MET A 1 19.24 10.91 40.87
CA MET A 1 17.95 11.53 41.20
C MET A 1 17.43 12.20 39.94
N THR A 2 16.34 11.70 39.37
CA THR A 2 15.75 12.27 38.15
C THR A 2 15.11 13.64 38.46
N LYS A 3 14.95 14.53 37.46
CA LYS A 3 14.31 15.85 37.69
C LYS A 3 12.92 15.70 38.33
N SER A 4 12.17 14.66 37.94
CA SER A 4 10.87 14.31 38.53
C SER A 4 10.95 13.92 40.01
N GLU A 5 11.97 13.13 40.41
CA GLU A 5 12.21 12.79 41.82
C GLU A 5 12.57 14.01 42.66
N MET A 6 13.30 14.97 42.08
CA MET A 6 13.68 16.23 42.74
C MET A 6 12.50 17.16 42.99
N THR A 7 11.63 17.35 41.99
CA THR A 7 10.39 18.14 42.15
C THR A 7 9.46 17.49 43.18
N THR A 8 9.36 16.15 43.18
CA THR A 8 8.54 15.40 44.14
C THR A 8 9.05 15.54 45.58
N ALA A 9 10.38 15.47 45.78
CA ALA A 9 10.98 15.67 47.09
C ALA A 9 10.74 17.10 47.63
N MET A 10 10.86 18.11 46.77
CA MET A 10 10.56 19.50 47.14
C MET A 10 9.09 19.73 47.50
N PHE A 11 8.15 19.07 46.81
CA PHE A 11 6.73 19.11 47.15
C PHE A 11 6.43 18.54 48.54
N GLU A 12 7.03 17.41 48.90
CA GLU A 12 6.83 16.82 50.23
C GLU A 12 7.46 17.66 51.35
N GLU A 13 8.63 18.29 51.11
CA GLU A 13 9.26 19.20 52.08
C GLU A 13 8.39 20.46 52.34
N ILE A 14 7.82 21.06 51.29
CA ILE A 14 6.92 22.21 51.41
C ILE A 14 5.65 21.82 52.18
N LYS A 15 5.10 20.64 51.90
CA LYS A 15 3.91 20.11 52.58
C LYS A 15 4.16 19.88 54.06
N GLU A 16 5.32 19.34 54.43
CA GLU A 16 5.73 19.14 55.82
C GLU A 16 5.92 20.49 56.55
N MET A 17 6.53 21.47 55.89
CA MET A 17 6.66 22.82 56.44
C MET A 17 5.30 23.51 56.64
N MET A 18 4.38 23.41 55.68
CA MET A 18 3.02 23.97 55.83
C MET A 18 2.24 23.30 56.97
N ALA A 19 2.37 21.97 57.14
CA ALA A 19 1.77 21.25 58.25
C ALA A 19 2.35 21.69 59.61
N SER A 20 3.67 21.88 59.69
CA SER A 20 4.36 22.38 60.87
C SER A 20 3.95 23.81 61.23
N LEU A 21 3.81 24.68 60.23
CA LEU A 21 3.31 26.05 60.38
C LEU A 21 1.87 26.08 60.91
N ASN A 22 0.96 25.31 60.32
CA ASN A 22 -0.42 25.22 60.79
C ASN A 22 -0.50 24.75 62.24
N LYS A 23 0.28 23.72 62.61
CA LYS A 23 0.33 23.23 63.99
C LYS A 23 0.83 24.29 64.97
N LYS A 24 1.85 25.07 64.60
CA LYS A 24 2.35 26.20 65.41
C LYS A 24 1.33 27.32 65.52
N LEU A 25 0.58 27.61 64.46
CA LEU A 25 -0.48 28.61 64.44
C LEU A 25 -1.64 28.21 65.37
N ASP A 26 -2.06 26.94 65.34
CA ASP A 26 -3.11 26.40 66.22
C ASP A 26 -2.70 26.42 67.71
N THR A 27 -1.42 26.18 68.00
CA THR A 27 -0.87 26.22 69.36
C THR A 27 -0.87 27.63 69.96
N ILE A 28 -0.67 28.66 69.14
CA ILE A 28 -0.73 30.07 69.58
C ILE A 28 -2.18 30.52 69.76
N THR A 29 -3.08 30.07 68.87
CA THR A 29 -4.51 30.41 68.91
C THR A 29 -5.22 29.79 70.12
N SER A 30 -4.70 28.67 70.65
CA SER A 30 -5.28 27.95 71.79
C SER A 30 -4.68 28.30 73.17
N GLY A 31 -3.63 29.14 73.25
CA GLY A 31 -2.92 29.44 74.50
C GLY A 31 -2.65 30.93 74.70
N TYR A 32 -3.66 31.69 75.11
CA TYR A 32 -3.53 33.11 75.44
C TYR A 32 -3.03 33.29 76.89
N GLU A 33 -1.73 33.04 77.14
CA GLU A 33 -1.03 33.46 78.37
C GLU A 33 0.51 33.41 78.24
N LYS A 34 1.07 33.95 77.16
CA LYS A 34 2.54 34.09 77.00
C LYS A 34 2.97 35.56 77.00
N SER A 35 4.08 35.86 77.69
CA SER A 35 4.62 37.22 77.82
C SER A 35 5.01 37.81 76.47
N GLY A 36 4.88 39.14 76.33
CA GLY A 36 5.08 39.85 75.05
C GLY A 36 6.45 39.65 74.38
N LEU A 37 7.48 39.29 75.15
CA LEU A 37 8.84 39.03 74.65
C LEU A 37 8.98 37.63 74.01
N VAL A 38 8.20 36.65 74.48
CA VAL A 38 8.11 35.31 73.87
C VAL A 38 7.30 35.37 72.58
N PHE A 39 6.24 36.18 72.55
CA PHE A 39 5.39 36.36 71.37
C PHE A 39 6.14 37.03 70.19
N GLN A 40 7.00 38.02 70.46
CA GLN A 40 7.82 38.66 69.41
C GLN A 40 8.84 37.69 68.79
N LYS A 41 9.49 36.86 69.62
CA LYS A 41 10.47 35.87 69.13
C LYS A 41 9.80 34.76 68.31
N GLU A 42 8.64 34.25 68.77
CA GLU A 42 7.85 33.26 68.01
C GLU A 42 7.33 33.84 66.69
N ALA A 43 6.93 35.13 66.66
CA ALA A 43 6.50 35.81 65.43
C ALA A 43 7.65 36.06 64.43
N GLU A 44 8.86 36.40 64.89
CA GLU A 44 10.04 36.51 64.04
C GLU A 44 10.47 35.16 63.46
N GLU A 45 10.47 34.10 64.27
CA GLU A 45 10.75 32.73 63.80
C GLU A 45 9.72 32.27 62.76
N GLN A 46 8.45 32.62 62.95
CA GLN A 46 7.41 32.37 61.95
C GLN A 46 7.65 33.15 60.67
N LYS A 47 7.98 34.44 60.74
CA LYS A 47 8.29 35.27 59.56
C LYS A 47 9.44 34.68 58.75
N ILE A 48 10.52 34.24 59.41
CA ILE A 48 11.66 33.58 58.76
C ILE A 48 11.23 32.26 58.10
N SER A 49 10.39 31.46 58.77
CA SER A 49 9.89 30.20 58.20
C SER A 49 8.93 30.40 57.02
N ILE A 50 8.12 31.46 57.03
CA ILE A 50 7.25 31.84 55.91
C ILE A 50 8.11 32.29 54.71
N THR A 51 9.09 33.17 54.93
CA THR A 51 10.01 33.60 53.85
C THR A 51 10.79 32.42 53.26
N ARG A 52 11.18 31.43 54.07
CA ARG A 52 11.80 30.20 53.57
C ARG A 52 10.82 29.37 52.73
N ALA A 53 9.57 29.23 53.16
CA ALA A 53 8.54 28.52 52.40
C ALA A 53 8.22 29.23 51.08
N GLU A 54 8.11 30.56 51.08
CA GLU A 54 7.94 31.37 49.87
C GLU A 54 9.09 31.18 48.88
N HIS A 55 10.33 31.19 49.35
CA HIS A 55 11.50 30.95 48.51
C HIS A 55 11.49 29.54 47.90
N GLN A 56 11.13 28.51 48.67
CA GLN A 56 11.03 27.15 48.13
C GLN A 56 9.89 27.00 47.12
N VAL A 57 8.75 27.68 47.32
CA VAL A 57 7.66 27.73 46.33
C VAL A 57 8.09 28.41 45.04
N CYS A 58 8.90 29.47 45.11
CA CYS A 58 9.50 30.10 43.93
C CYS A 58 10.41 29.12 43.16
N LEU A 59 11.34 28.45 43.85
CA LEU A 59 12.23 27.47 43.21
C LEU A 59 11.45 26.31 42.57
N LEU A 60 10.37 25.87 43.20
CA LEU A 60 9.51 24.82 42.67
C LEU A 60 8.75 25.29 41.44
N ARG A 61 8.26 26.54 41.43
CA ARG A 61 7.62 27.14 40.25
C ARG A 61 8.59 27.18 39.08
N ASP A 62 9.81 27.66 39.29
CA ASP A 62 10.84 27.76 38.25
C ASP A 62 11.19 26.36 37.70
N SER A 63 11.36 25.38 38.60
CA SER A 63 11.61 23.98 38.21
C SER A 63 10.46 23.35 37.41
N ILE A 64 9.21 23.69 37.74
CA ILE A 64 8.03 23.20 36.99
C ILE A 64 7.98 23.87 35.62
N GLU A 65 8.25 25.16 35.53
CA GLU A 65 8.27 25.91 34.27
C GLU A 65 9.35 25.38 33.31
N ASP A 66 10.55 25.11 33.82
CA ASP A 66 11.64 24.46 33.08
C ASP A 66 11.29 23.04 32.62
N THR A 67 10.52 22.30 33.42
CA THR A 67 10.10 20.95 33.05
C THR A 67 9.01 20.99 31.97
N MET A 68 8.06 21.92 32.08
CA MET A 68 7.02 22.11 31.08
C MET A 68 7.58 22.58 29.74
N SER A 69 8.55 23.50 29.75
CA SER A 69 9.21 23.95 28.52
C SER A 69 9.96 22.80 27.83
N PHE A 70 10.71 21.99 28.59
CA PHE A 70 11.38 20.80 28.08
C PHE A 70 10.40 19.79 27.45
N VAL A 71 9.31 19.44 28.16
CA VAL A 71 8.29 18.51 27.65
C VAL A 71 7.62 19.05 26.39
N LYS A 72 7.37 20.36 26.32
CA LYS A 72 6.77 21.00 25.15
C LYS A 72 7.70 20.94 23.94
N ASP A 73 8.99 21.16 24.14
CA ASP A 73 9.99 21.08 23.07
C ASP A 73 10.19 19.65 22.58
N GLU A 74 10.29 18.68 23.49
CA GLU A 74 10.40 17.26 23.15
C GLU A 74 9.16 16.76 22.40
N SER A 75 7.96 17.13 22.87
CA SER A 75 6.70 16.81 22.18
C SER A 75 6.61 17.46 20.80
N SER A 76 7.04 18.72 20.67
CA SER A 76 7.07 19.43 19.38
C SER A 76 8.04 18.76 18.38
N GLN A 77 9.21 18.34 18.85
CA GLN A 77 10.17 17.59 18.04
C GLN A 77 9.60 16.23 17.62
N PHE A 78 8.96 15.51 18.54
CA PHE A 78 8.33 14.23 18.24
C PHE A 78 7.20 14.36 17.20
N ILE A 79 6.35 15.38 17.34
CA ILE A 79 5.29 15.69 16.36
C ILE A 79 5.90 16.02 14.99
N MET A 80 6.96 16.85 14.97
CA MET A 80 7.64 17.21 13.73
C MET A 80 8.28 15.99 13.04
N GLU A 81 8.96 15.12 13.79
CA GLU A 81 9.56 13.90 13.26
C GLU A 81 8.49 12.93 12.75
N THR A 82 7.38 12.79 13.49
CA THR A 82 6.25 11.96 13.08
C THR A 82 5.61 12.49 11.81
N ASN A 83 5.37 13.80 11.69
CA ASN A 83 4.87 14.42 10.46
C ASN A 83 5.81 14.22 9.27
N LYS A 84 7.14 14.26 9.51
CA LYS A 84 8.13 13.96 8.47
C LYS A 84 8.06 12.49 8.01
N LYS A 85 7.89 11.55 8.95
CA LYS A 85 7.71 10.13 8.62
C LYS A 85 6.39 9.88 7.86
N VAL A 86 5.30 10.51 8.29
CA VAL A 86 3.98 10.41 7.65
C VAL A 86 4.05 10.94 6.21
N SER A 87 4.61 12.12 5.98
CA SER A 87 4.76 12.67 4.63
C SER A 87 5.65 11.80 3.73
N ALA A 88 6.71 11.18 4.27
CA ALA A 88 7.52 10.23 3.53
C ALA A 88 6.73 8.96 3.13
N TRP A 89 5.86 8.47 4.03
CA TRP A 89 4.97 7.35 3.73
C TRP A 89 3.90 7.71 2.69
N GLU A 90 3.33 8.91 2.74
CA GLU A 90 2.38 9.39 1.72
C GLU A 90 3.02 9.40 0.33
N SER A 91 4.24 9.95 0.21
CA SER A 91 5.01 9.93 -1.04
C SER A 91 5.26 8.50 -1.54
N SER A 92 5.64 7.60 -0.63
CA SER A 92 5.89 6.18 -0.97
C SER A 92 4.61 5.47 -1.46
N ILE A 93 3.47 5.75 -0.84
CA ILE A 93 2.16 5.21 -1.24
C ILE A 93 1.79 5.69 -2.65
N ASP A 94 2.04 6.97 -2.96
CA ASP A 94 1.75 7.53 -4.27
C ASP A 94 2.64 6.95 -5.37
N GLU A 95 3.94 6.74 -5.09
CA GLU A 95 4.84 6.02 -5.99
C GLU A 95 4.36 4.59 -6.27
N VAL A 96 3.94 3.86 -5.24
CA VAL A 96 3.38 2.51 -5.38
C VAL A 96 2.09 2.54 -6.22
N LYS A 97 1.17 3.47 -5.95
CA LYS A 97 -0.07 3.62 -6.75
C LYS A 97 0.24 3.90 -8.22
N GLN A 98 1.18 4.79 -8.51
CA GLN A 98 1.61 5.08 -9.88
C GLN A 98 2.21 3.85 -10.56
N SER A 99 3.07 3.10 -9.86
CA SER A 99 3.67 1.87 -10.39
C SER A 99 2.62 0.81 -10.73
N LEU A 100 1.59 0.65 -9.90
CA LEU A 100 0.48 -0.27 -10.12
C LEU A 100 -0.38 0.14 -11.32
N ARG A 101 -0.63 1.44 -11.52
CA ARG A 101 -1.31 1.95 -12.72
C ARG A 101 -0.52 1.64 -13.98
N LYS A 102 0.80 1.91 -13.99
CA LYS A 102 1.69 1.58 -15.12
C LYS A 102 1.66 0.08 -15.45
N ARG A 103 1.77 -0.79 -14.44
CA ARG A 103 1.70 -2.25 -14.62
C ARG A 103 0.35 -2.73 -15.17
N ARG A 104 -0.78 -2.16 -14.73
CA ARG A 104 -2.11 -2.49 -15.27
C ARG A 104 -2.22 -2.15 -16.76
N VAL A 105 -1.80 -0.95 -17.17
CA VAL A 105 -1.85 -0.53 -18.58
C VAL A 105 -0.99 -1.44 -19.44
N LEU A 106 0.20 -1.84 -18.97
CA LEU A 106 1.07 -2.76 -19.70
C LEU A 106 0.41 -4.13 -19.90
N LYS A 107 -0.19 -4.70 -18.84
CA LYS A 107 -0.90 -5.99 -18.93
C LYS A 107 -2.07 -5.94 -19.91
N ILE A 108 -2.87 -4.87 -19.89
CA ILE A 108 -3.99 -4.68 -20.82
C ILE A 108 -3.49 -4.61 -22.26
N LYS A 109 -2.43 -3.85 -22.54
CA LYS A 109 -1.84 -3.78 -23.89
C LYS A 109 -1.39 -5.15 -24.38
N ILE A 110 -0.66 -5.91 -23.56
CA ILE A 110 -0.21 -7.26 -23.91
C ILE A 110 -1.41 -8.18 -24.22
N PHE A 111 -2.44 -8.13 -23.38
CA PHE A 111 -3.66 -8.92 -23.60
C PHE A 111 -4.35 -8.57 -24.92
N VAL A 112 -4.49 -7.28 -25.24
CA VAL A 112 -5.08 -6.83 -26.52
C VAL A 112 -4.27 -7.35 -27.71
N PHE A 113 -2.93 -7.26 -27.66
CA PHE A 113 -2.08 -7.80 -28.74
C PHE A 113 -2.21 -9.33 -28.88
N GLN A 114 -2.31 -10.06 -27.78
CA GLN A 114 -2.52 -11.51 -27.81
C GLN A 114 -3.86 -11.87 -28.46
N VAL A 115 -4.93 -11.15 -28.14
CA VAL A 115 -6.25 -11.36 -28.75
C VAL A 115 -6.23 -11.03 -30.25
N LEU A 116 -5.63 -9.91 -30.65
CA LEU A 116 -5.48 -9.55 -32.07
C LEU A 116 -4.67 -10.59 -32.84
N PHE A 117 -3.58 -11.08 -32.26
CA PHE A 117 -2.77 -12.13 -32.87
C PHE A 117 -3.55 -13.44 -33.02
N ALA A 118 -4.34 -13.83 -32.02
CA ALA A 118 -5.19 -15.02 -32.09
C ALA A 118 -6.26 -14.90 -33.19
N ILE A 119 -6.89 -13.74 -33.34
CA ILE A 119 -7.85 -13.48 -34.42
C ILE A 119 -7.18 -13.57 -35.78
N ALA A 120 -6.01 -12.93 -35.94
CA ALA A 120 -5.25 -12.96 -37.19
C ALA A 120 -4.80 -14.38 -37.54
N ALA A 121 -4.34 -15.15 -36.57
CA ALA A 121 -3.96 -16.55 -36.75
C ALA A 121 -5.16 -17.40 -37.19
N SER A 122 -6.31 -17.25 -36.54
CA SER A 122 -7.55 -17.93 -36.93
C SER A 122 -8.03 -17.55 -38.32
N PHE A 123 -7.86 -16.28 -38.72
CA PHE A 123 -8.19 -15.83 -40.06
C PHE A 123 -7.23 -16.42 -41.11
N CYS A 124 -5.93 -16.45 -40.81
CA CYS A 124 -4.94 -17.09 -41.68
C CYS A 124 -5.19 -18.59 -41.85
N THR A 125 -5.53 -19.32 -40.77
CA THR A 125 -5.85 -20.75 -40.87
C THR A 125 -7.13 -20.98 -41.68
N TYR A 126 -8.14 -20.12 -41.51
CA TYR A 126 -9.34 -20.14 -42.33
C TYR A 126 -9.04 -19.93 -43.82
N LEU A 127 -8.26 -18.90 -44.17
CA LEU A 127 -7.86 -18.64 -45.56
C LEU A 127 -7.03 -19.76 -46.17
N ILE A 128 -6.15 -20.41 -45.40
CA ILE A 128 -5.38 -21.56 -45.88
C ILE A 128 -6.31 -22.75 -46.15
N TYR A 129 -7.27 -23.00 -45.26
CA TYR A 129 -8.25 -24.08 -45.42
C TYR A 129 -9.13 -23.85 -46.67
N GLU A 130 -9.63 -22.63 -46.86
CA GLU A 130 -10.45 -22.26 -48.01
C GLU A 130 -9.68 -22.36 -49.33
N ASN A 131 -8.44 -21.87 -49.38
CA ASN A 131 -7.57 -22.01 -50.55
C ASN A 131 -7.28 -23.48 -50.89
N LYS A 132 -7.13 -24.34 -49.88
CA LYS A 132 -6.94 -25.78 -50.09
C LYS A 132 -8.20 -26.41 -50.69
N GLY A 133 -9.38 -26.05 -50.19
CA GLY A 133 -10.66 -26.49 -50.74
C GLY A 133 -10.87 -26.04 -52.20
N LEU A 134 -10.55 -24.78 -52.52
CA LEU A 134 -10.61 -24.27 -53.90
C LEU A 134 -9.65 -25.00 -54.84
N LYS A 135 -8.42 -25.28 -54.40
CA LYS A 135 -7.43 -26.01 -55.19
C LYS A 135 -7.86 -27.46 -55.45
N GLU A 136 -8.43 -28.13 -54.46
CA GLU A 136 -8.92 -29.51 -54.57
C GLU A 136 -10.18 -29.59 -55.45
N ASN A 137 -11.10 -28.63 -55.32
CA ASN A 137 -12.26 -28.53 -56.22
C ASN A 137 -11.86 -28.23 -57.67
N GLY A 138 -10.86 -27.37 -57.88
CA GLY A 138 -10.30 -27.12 -59.22
C GLY A 138 -9.67 -28.38 -59.83
N LEU A 139 -8.98 -29.18 -59.02
CA LEU A 139 -8.39 -30.45 -59.48
C LEU A 139 -9.47 -31.48 -59.86
N LYS A 140 -10.55 -31.62 -59.08
CA LYS A 140 -11.69 -32.47 -59.41
C LYS A 140 -12.34 -32.07 -60.74
N TYR A 141 -12.59 -30.78 -60.92
CA TYR A 141 -13.18 -30.25 -62.16
C TYR A 141 -12.30 -30.55 -63.37
N ASN A 142 -11.00 -30.28 -63.28
CA ASN A 142 -10.05 -30.56 -64.36
C ASN A 142 -9.94 -32.05 -64.67
N TYR A 143 -10.05 -32.91 -63.66
CA TYR A 143 -10.04 -34.36 -63.85
C TYR A 143 -11.28 -34.84 -64.60
N LEU A 144 -12.47 -34.42 -64.19
CA LEU A 144 -13.73 -34.74 -64.89
C LEU A 144 -13.67 -34.31 -66.36
N LYS A 145 -13.08 -33.14 -66.62
CA LYS A 145 -12.84 -32.64 -67.98
C LYS A 145 -11.86 -33.52 -68.76
N ALA A 146 -10.76 -33.96 -68.13
CA ALA A 146 -9.75 -34.81 -68.76
C ALA A 146 -10.27 -36.21 -69.14
N ILE A 147 -11.13 -36.80 -68.31
CA ILE A 147 -11.71 -38.12 -68.57
C ILE A 147 -12.95 -38.07 -69.48
N ASN A 148 -13.46 -36.88 -69.79
CA ASN A 148 -14.63 -36.63 -70.64
C ASN A 148 -15.88 -37.46 -70.25
N VAL A 149 -16.01 -37.77 -68.96
CA VAL A 149 -17.10 -38.57 -68.39
C VAL A 149 -17.55 -37.90 -67.10
N GLU A 150 -18.78 -37.40 -67.11
CA GLU A 150 -19.41 -36.81 -65.94
C GLU A 150 -20.63 -37.66 -65.56
N THR A 151 -20.42 -38.65 -64.68
CA THR A 151 -21.50 -39.44 -64.09
C THR A 151 -21.59 -39.16 -62.59
N PRO A 152 -22.80 -39.29 -62.00
CA PRO A 152 -22.99 -39.11 -60.56
C PRO A 152 -22.09 -40.01 -59.70
N GLU A 153 -21.82 -41.22 -60.18
CA GLU A 153 -20.96 -42.21 -59.51
C GLU A 153 -19.49 -41.77 -59.47
N VAL A 154 -18.97 -41.22 -60.56
CA VAL A 154 -17.58 -40.71 -60.64
C VAL A 154 -17.43 -39.46 -59.77
N SER A 155 -18.43 -38.58 -59.79
CA SER A 155 -18.47 -37.40 -58.92
C SER A 155 -18.51 -37.78 -57.43
N ALA A 156 -19.38 -38.72 -57.04
CA ALA A 156 -19.46 -39.22 -55.67
C ALA A 156 -18.16 -39.91 -55.21
N ARG A 157 -17.50 -40.65 -56.11
CA ARG A 157 -16.18 -41.23 -55.83
C ARG A 157 -15.13 -40.14 -55.59
N LEU A 158 -15.09 -39.09 -56.43
CA LEU A 158 -14.16 -37.97 -56.25
C LEU A 158 -14.43 -37.22 -54.93
N ASP A 159 -15.68 -36.99 -54.56
CA ASP A 159 -15.99 -36.43 -53.25
C ASP A 159 -15.54 -37.32 -52.10
N THR A 160 -15.65 -38.63 -52.26
CA THR A 160 -15.15 -39.58 -51.27
C THR A 160 -13.62 -39.49 -51.15
N VAL A 161 -12.90 -39.51 -52.28
CA VAL A 161 -11.42 -39.49 -52.34
C VAL A 161 -10.80 -38.20 -51.82
N PHE A 162 -11.47 -37.06 -51.95
CA PHE A 162 -10.94 -35.77 -51.52
C PHE A 162 -11.47 -35.32 -50.16
N ASN A 163 -12.72 -35.65 -49.80
CA ASN A 163 -13.40 -35.08 -48.62
C ASN A 163 -13.77 -36.10 -47.52
N ILE A 164 -14.09 -37.36 -47.85
CA ILE A 164 -14.62 -38.34 -46.87
C ILE A 164 -13.56 -39.35 -46.41
N GLN A 165 -12.88 -39.98 -47.36
CA GLN A 165 -11.76 -40.91 -47.15
C GLN A 165 -10.60 -40.48 -48.02
N ARG A 166 -9.86 -39.49 -47.51
CA ARG A 166 -8.78 -38.85 -48.26
C ARG A 166 -7.70 -39.87 -48.64
N ASN A 167 -7.57 -40.15 -49.95
CA ASN A 167 -6.59 -41.08 -50.48
C ASN A 167 -5.56 -40.34 -51.34
N GLU A 168 -4.40 -40.06 -50.74
CA GLU A 168 -3.33 -39.31 -51.40
C GLU A 168 -2.75 -40.04 -52.63
N GLU A 169 -2.72 -41.38 -52.65
CA GLU A 169 -2.23 -42.13 -53.82
C GLU A 169 -3.17 -41.98 -55.03
N GLU A 170 -4.48 -41.98 -54.80
CA GLU A 170 -5.46 -41.73 -55.86
C GLU A 170 -5.46 -40.26 -56.33
N ILE A 171 -5.32 -39.31 -55.39
CA ILE A 171 -5.17 -37.89 -55.72
C ILE A 171 -3.95 -37.67 -56.62
N GLU A 172 -2.82 -38.37 -56.38
CA GLU A 172 -1.62 -38.21 -57.19
C GLU A 172 -1.70 -38.89 -58.56
N LYS A 173 -2.57 -39.89 -58.73
CA LYS A 173 -2.94 -40.42 -60.05
C LYS A 173 -3.80 -39.41 -60.80
N ILE A 174 -4.78 -38.80 -60.13
CA ILE A 174 -5.65 -37.77 -60.69
C ILE A 174 -4.83 -36.55 -61.16
N LYS A 175 -3.88 -36.07 -60.35
CA LYS A 175 -2.98 -34.97 -60.76
C LYS A 175 -2.18 -35.28 -62.01
N ARG A 176 -1.64 -36.50 -62.12
CA ARG A 176 -0.88 -36.93 -63.31
C ARG A 176 -1.76 -36.90 -64.56
N ILE A 177 -2.95 -37.48 -64.50
CA ILE A 177 -3.90 -37.49 -65.62
C ILE A 177 -4.29 -36.06 -66.04
N VAL A 178 -4.53 -35.17 -65.08
CA VAL A 178 -4.83 -33.75 -65.36
C VAL A 178 -3.65 -33.02 -65.99
N ASN A 179 -2.42 -33.29 -65.54
CA ASN A 179 -1.22 -32.69 -66.12
C ASN A 179 -0.94 -33.20 -67.54
N ASP A 180 -1.16 -34.50 -67.80
CA ASP A 180 -0.98 -35.11 -69.11
C ASP A 180 -2.03 -34.62 -70.13
N PHE A 181 -3.22 -34.22 -69.66
CA PHE A 181 -4.27 -33.62 -70.50
C PHE A 181 -4.02 -32.13 -70.83
N ASN A 182 -3.30 -31.40 -69.96
CA ASN A 182 -3.04 -29.97 -70.13
C ASN A 182 -1.73 -29.65 -70.87
N ASN A 183 -0.88 -30.65 -71.11
CA ASN A 183 0.35 -30.56 -71.91
C ASN A 183 0.11 -31.04 -73.34
#